data_AF-A0A7R9FC17-F1
#
_entry.id   AF-A0A7R9FC17-F1
#
_cell.length_a   1.000
_cell.length_b   1.000
_cell.length_c   1.000
_cell.angle_alpha   90.00
_cell.angle_beta   90.00
_cell.angle_gamma   90.00
#
_symmetry.space_group_name_H-M   'P 1'
#
loop_
_entity.id
_entity.type
_entity.pdbx_description
1 polymer ?
#
loop_
_entity_poly.entity_id
_entity_poly.type
_entity_poly.pdbx_seq_one_letter_code
_entity_poly.pdbx_strand_id
1 'polypeptide(L)'
;DQQPSWSALQVIDVCGDRRLFDTFLSELPLHPDISVSVACERHQGPEKTRNTPIGSRIARRTRLASSCTETEEWVLTSEERRVVGVALCLGGEDVYYISLNAVASAVPLEERLGLLETVVNGSPWLTSLRIFDFKEQIKVLARCCSIRVDTLCADDPKIADWLLEPEGREKNLQAMSLKYCQSAVTNVTELAGNVKGVGSPALEVSSKVLPRLRASAEAVVTWQIVQAQRSWLQENKLTDIYREVEMPTVVCLARMELTGLRFSREEAEKLRRVLEIQMLALEEQAYKLVGHTFSLTSPADVAKKPSTNKEALTKIKSEHPLPGLILQWRKINSVIT
;
A
#
# COMPACT_ATOMS: atom_id res chain seq x y z
N ASP A 1 31.16 -19.96 13.13
CA ASP A 1 31.01 -18.89 12.12
C ASP A 1 30.72 -17.58 12.82
N GLN A 2 31.54 -16.55 12.56
CA GLN A 2 31.51 -15.27 13.25
C GLN A 2 30.15 -14.60 13.03
N GLN A 3 29.39 -14.36 14.11
CA GLN A 3 28.16 -13.58 14.02
C GLN A 3 28.51 -12.13 13.64
N PRO A 4 27.85 -11.53 12.64
CA PRO A 4 28.07 -10.14 12.26
C PRO A 4 27.81 -9.18 13.44
N SER A 5 28.73 -8.26 13.68
CA SER A 5 28.62 -7.23 14.70
C SER A 5 27.89 -6.01 14.13
N TRP A 6 26.56 -5.97 14.29
CA TRP A 6 25.66 -4.94 13.75
C TRP A 6 25.82 -3.53 14.39
N SER A 7 27.04 -3.11 14.71
CA SER A 7 27.36 -1.81 15.30
C SER A 7 27.32 -0.66 14.29
N ALA A 8 27.47 -0.95 12.99
CA ALA A 8 27.43 0.06 11.94
C ALA A 8 26.84 -0.52 10.65
N LEU A 9 25.89 0.20 10.04
CA LEU A 9 25.33 -0.13 8.73
C LEU A 9 26.19 0.52 7.64
N GLN A 10 26.82 -0.26 6.76
CA GLN A 10 27.55 0.28 5.62
C GLN A 10 26.62 0.44 4.41
N VAL A 11 26.40 1.69 3.99
CA VAL A 11 25.55 2.00 2.83
C VAL A 11 26.41 2.51 1.69
N ILE A 12 26.65 1.65 0.70
CA ILE A 12 27.47 1.91 -0.48
C ILE A 12 26.60 2.56 -1.55
N ASP A 13 27.01 3.73 -2.06
CA ASP A 13 26.35 4.37 -3.20
C ASP A 13 26.90 3.80 -4.51
N VAL A 14 26.14 2.92 -5.14
CA VAL A 14 26.60 2.23 -6.36
C VAL A 14 26.67 3.18 -7.54
N CYS A 15 25.88 4.26 -7.53
CA CYS A 15 25.76 5.19 -8.64
C CYS A 15 26.83 6.30 -8.63
N GLY A 16 27.71 6.31 -7.63
CA GLY A 16 28.77 7.32 -7.46
C GLY A 16 29.92 7.17 -8.46
N ASP A 17 30.25 5.94 -8.88
CA ASP A 17 31.30 5.64 -9.87
C ASP A 17 30.79 4.57 -10.84
N ARG A 18 31.04 4.77 -12.13
CA ARG A 18 30.69 3.81 -13.17
C ARG A 18 31.34 2.44 -12.94
N ARG A 19 32.59 2.41 -12.46
CA ARG A 19 33.31 1.15 -12.20
C ARG A 19 32.70 0.34 -11.05
N LEU A 20 32.21 1.04 -10.02
CA LEU A 20 31.49 0.41 -8.91
C LEU A 20 30.16 -0.16 -9.40
N PHE A 21 29.45 0.58 -10.25
CA PHE A 21 28.22 0.11 -10.87
C PHE A 21 28.44 -1.13 -11.73
N ASP A 22 29.45 -1.13 -12.60
CA ASP A 22 29.74 -2.29 -13.46
C ASP A 22 30.19 -3.51 -12.63
N THR A 23 30.99 -3.31 -11.57
CA THR A 23 31.34 -4.39 -10.62
C THR A 23 30.10 -4.94 -9.92
N PHE A 24 29.22 -4.07 -9.42
CA PHE A 24 27.96 -4.47 -8.78
C PHE A 24 27.06 -5.27 -9.73
N LEU A 25 26.95 -4.86 -10.99
CA LEU A 25 26.22 -5.62 -12.01
C LEU A 25 26.80 -7.02 -12.22
N SER A 26 28.12 -7.17 -12.12
CA SER A 26 28.77 -8.48 -12.23
C SER A 26 28.58 -9.37 -11.00
N GLU A 27 28.37 -8.78 -9.82
CA GLU A 27 28.14 -9.51 -8.57
C GLU A 27 26.69 -9.96 -8.40
N LEU A 28 25.71 -9.17 -8.88
CA LEU A 28 24.28 -9.48 -8.72
C LEU A 28 23.89 -10.93 -9.05
N PRO A 29 24.32 -11.53 -10.18
CA PRO A 29 23.98 -12.91 -10.53
C PRO A 29 24.53 -13.97 -9.56
N LEU A 30 25.51 -13.63 -8.73
CA LEU A 30 26.07 -14.54 -7.72
C LEU A 30 25.16 -14.68 -6.49
N HIS A 31 24.21 -13.76 -6.32
CA HIS A 31 23.31 -13.70 -5.16
C HIS A 31 21.87 -14.09 -5.58
N PRO A 32 21.42 -15.33 -5.29
CA PRO A 32 20.10 -15.80 -5.71
C PRO A 32 18.94 -15.19 -4.92
N ASP A 33 19.23 -14.61 -3.76
CA ASP A 33 18.24 -14.03 -2.88
C ASP A 33 18.63 -12.57 -2.61
N ILE A 34 17.71 -11.63 -2.85
CA ILE A 34 17.96 -10.18 -2.69
C ILE A 34 16.82 -9.56 -1.90
N SER A 35 17.15 -8.67 -0.94
CA SER A 35 16.16 -7.82 -0.27
C SER A 35 16.15 -6.42 -0.88
N VAL A 36 14.96 -5.88 -1.15
CA VAL A 36 14.78 -4.57 -1.79
C VAL A 36 13.84 -3.70 -0.97
N SER A 37 14.19 -2.42 -0.84
CA SER A 37 13.36 -1.40 -0.19
C SER A 37 13.43 -0.06 -0.94
N VAL A 38 12.28 0.58 -1.10
CA VAL A 38 12.13 1.83 -1.88
C VAL A 38 12.23 3.05 -0.97
N ALA A 39 13.16 3.95 -1.28
CA ALA A 39 13.30 5.21 -0.56
C ALA A 39 12.37 6.28 -1.14
N CYS A 40 11.43 6.77 -0.31
CA CYS A 40 10.55 7.88 -0.67
C CYS A 40 10.79 9.13 0.17
N GLU A 41 10.66 10.28 -0.47
CA GLU A 41 10.57 11.59 0.15
C GLU A 41 9.21 12.24 -0.10
N ARG A 42 8.89 13.25 0.70
CA ARG A 42 7.67 14.03 0.51
C ARG A 42 7.81 14.89 -0.74
N HIS A 43 6.97 14.64 -1.73
CA HIS A 43 6.84 15.55 -2.86
C HIS A 43 6.03 16.77 -2.42
N GLN A 44 6.69 17.92 -2.29
CA GLN A 44 6.00 19.20 -2.18
C GLN A 44 5.47 19.55 -3.58
N GLY A 45 4.24 19.12 -3.89
CA GLY A 45 3.48 19.78 -4.95
C GLY A 45 3.32 21.27 -4.63
N PRO A 46 2.96 22.13 -5.61
CA PRO A 46 2.76 23.56 -5.36
C PRO A 46 1.84 23.74 -4.14
N GLU A 47 2.27 24.57 -3.17
CA GLU A 47 1.61 24.76 -1.88
C GLU A 47 0.09 24.75 -2.00
N LYS A 48 -0.54 23.68 -1.52
CA LYS A 48 -1.99 23.67 -1.32
C LYS A 48 -2.26 24.58 -0.13
N THR A 49 -2.78 25.78 -0.42
CA THR A 49 -3.40 26.63 0.59
C THR A 49 -4.32 25.78 1.48
N ARG A 50 -4.07 25.86 2.80
CA ARG A 50 -4.89 25.24 3.85
C ARG A 50 -6.34 25.68 3.67
N ASN A 51 -7.16 24.86 3.00
CA ASN A 51 -8.61 24.70 3.13
C ASN A 51 -9.22 24.01 1.89
N THR A 52 -8.76 22.80 1.57
CA THR A 52 -9.54 21.94 0.66
C THR A 52 -10.47 21.05 1.48
N PRO A 53 -11.81 21.17 1.34
CA PRO A 53 -12.74 20.28 2.01
C PRO A 53 -12.60 18.84 1.47
N ILE A 54 -13.06 17.90 2.29
CA ILE A 54 -13.16 16.47 1.99
C ILE A 54 -13.92 16.29 0.67
N GLY A 55 -13.31 15.58 -0.30
CA GLY A 55 -13.92 15.28 -1.61
C GLY A 55 -13.32 15.99 -2.84
N SER A 56 -12.34 16.88 -2.67
CA SER A 56 -11.74 17.67 -3.77
C SER A 56 -10.84 16.89 -4.76
N ARG A 57 -10.52 15.62 -4.51
CA ARG A 57 -9.66 14.81 -5.41
C ARG A 57 -10.38 14.22 -6.64
N ILE A 58 -11.69 14.44 -6.85
CA ILE A 58 -12.45 13.76 -7.92
C ILE A 58 -12.65 14.63 -9.18
N ALA A 59 -12.25 15.90 -9.20
CA ALA A 59 -12.53 16.78 -10.34
C ALA A 59 -11.35 17.67 -10.73
N ARG A 60 -10.32 17.09 -11.38
CA ARG A 60 -9.51 17.81 -12.37
C ARG A 60 -8.62 16.85 -13.15
N ARG A 61 -9.20 16.26 -14.20
CA ARG A 61 -8.44 15.84 -15.38
C ARG A 61 -9.04 16.54 -16.59
N THR A 62 -8.96 17.87 -16.58
CA THR A 62 -9.16 18.67 -17.79
C THR A 62 -7.83 18.71 -18.53
N ARG A 63 -7.90 18.33 -19.81
CA ARG A 63 -6.81 18.27 -20.79
C ARG A 63 -5.78 19.41 -20.59
N LEU A 64 -4.52 19.06 -20.41
CA LEU A 64 -3.39 19.93 -20.73
C LEU A 64 -2.73 19.36 -21.99
N ALA A 65 -3.19 19.87 -23.13
CA ALA A 65 -2.30 20.09 -24.25
C ALA A 65 -1.69 21.48 -24.01
N SER A 66 -0.40 21.57 -23.71
CA SER A 66 0.36 22.81 -23.86
C SER A 66 1.86 22.56 -23.77
N SER A 67 2.54 22.80 -24.90
CA SER A 67 3.92 23.25 -25.04
C SER A 67 5.02 22.35 -24.44
N CYS A 68 5.53 21.43 -25.26
CA CYS A 68 6.86 20.85 -25.09
C CYS A 68 7.92 21.94 -25.15
N THR A 69 8.54 22.23 -24.01
CA THR A 69 9.92 22.73 -23.94
C THR A 69 10.77 21.61 -23.36
N GLU A 70 11.75 21.19 -24.15
CA GLU A 70 12.58 20.00 -24.00
C GLU A 70 13.52 20.09 -22.78
N THR A 71 13.10 19.47 -21.67
CA THR A 71 13.99 18.75 -20.74
C THR A 71 13.15 17.64 -20.12
N GLU A 72 13.27 16.42 -20.63
CA GLU A 72 12.55 15.25 -20.15
C GLU A 72 13.07 14.82 -18.78
N GLU A 73 12.71 15.54 -17.72
CA GLU A 73 12.91 15.10 -16.35
C GLU A 73 11.88 14.00 -16.04
N TRP A 74 12.36 12.78 -15.81
CA TRP A 74 11.53 11.67 -15.34
C TRP A 74 10.84 12.06 -14.03
N VAL A 75 9.52 12.28 -14.07
CA VAL A 75 8.73 12.66 -12.90
C VAL A 75 8.41 11.39 -12.09
N LEU A 76 9.32 10.99 -11.20
CA LEU A 76 9.17 9.84 -10.29
C LEU A 76 8.23 10.15 -9.10
N THR A 77 7.06 10.72 -9.37
CA THR A 77 6.13 11.18 -8.32
C THR A 77 4.77 10.50 -8.43
N SER A 78 4.23 10.10 -7.28
CA SER A 78 2.88 9.57 -7.14
C SER A 78 2.25 10.16 -5.88
N GLU A 79 1.14 10.87 -6.05
CA GLU A 79 0.42 11.57 -4.99
C GLU A 79 1.30 12.57 -4.21
N GLU A 80 1.74 12.19 -3.00
CA GLU A 80 2.60 12.99 -2.10
C GLU A 80 4.00 12.38 -1.96
N ARG A 81 4.30 11.30 -2.70
CA ARG A 81 5.56 10.55 -2.63
C ARG A 81 6.39 10.82 -3.87
N ARG A 82 7.67 11.10 -3.68
CA ARG A 82 8.70 11.08 -4.72
C ARG A 82 9.70 9.98 -4.39
N VAL A 83 10.00 9.12 -5.37
CA VAL A 83 11.02 8.09 -5.20
C VAL A 83 12.39 8.71 -5.42
N VAL A 84 13.27 8.57 -4.42
CA VAL A 84 14.64 9.13 -4.47
C VAL A 84 15.70 8.06 -4.75
N GLY A 85 15.36 6.79 -4.54
CA GLY A 85 16.25 5.68 -4.77
C GLY A 85 15.70 4.37 -4.24
N VAL A 86 16.51 3.32 -4.38
CA VAL A 86 16.20 1.95 -3.94
C VAL A 86 17.42 1.39 -3.24
N ALA A 87 17.20 0.76 -2.08
CA ALA A 87 18.23 0.05 -1.34
C ALA A 87 18.11 -1.46 -1.61
N LEU A 88 19.25 -2.11 -1.83
CA LEU A 88 19.38 -3.54 -2.04
C LEU A 88 20.35 -4.13 -1.01
N CYS A 89 19.95 -5.24 -0.38
CA CYS A 89 20.82 -6.02 0.48
C CYS A 89 20.97 -7.42 -0.11
N LEU A 90 22.22 -7.82 -0.37
CA LEU A 90 22.60 -9.12 -0.96
C LEU A 90 22.95 -10.19 0.09
N GLY A 91 22.86 -9.82 1.37
CA GLY A 91 23.27 -10.62 2.52
C GLY A 91 24.40 -9.95 3.31
N GLY A 92 24.38 -10.11 4.64
CA GLY A 92 25.34 -9.46 5.53
C GLY A 92 24.92 -8.06 5.98
N GLU A 93 25.90 -7.22 6.34
CA GLU A 93 25.70 -5.86 6.87
C GLU A 93 25.75 -4.77 5.79
N ASP A 94 26.18 -5.14 4.58
CA ASP A 94 26.37 -4.20 3.48
C ASP A 94 25.07 -3.97 2.72
N VAL A 95 24.83 -2.70 2.39
CA VAL A 95 23.66 -2.26 1.61
C VAL A 95 24.11 -1.45 0.41
N TYR A 96 23.61 -1.84 -0.75
CA TYR A 96 23.83 -1.17 -2.01
C TYR A 96 22.67 -0.22 -2.30
N TYR A 97 22.96 1.08 -2.37
CA TYR A 97 21.96 2.11 -2.65
C TYR A 97 22.06 2.56 -4.11
N ILE A 98 20.95 2.48 -4.83
CA ILE A 98 20.77 3.02 -6.18
C ILE A 98 20.02 4.34 -6.05
N SER A 99 20.73 5.44 -6.20
CA SER A 99 20.13 6.78 -6.29
C SER A 99 19.37 6.90 -7.61
N LEU A 100 18.13 7.42 -7.57
CA LEU A 100 17.34 7.75 -8.77
C LEU A 100 17.28 9.26 -9.03
N ASN A 101 18.00 10.05 -8.25
CA ASN A 101 18.16 11.48 -8.50
C ASN A 101 19.12 11.71 -9.68
N ALA A 102 18.71 12.58 -10.61
CA ALA A 102 19.48 12.91 -11.82
C ALA A 102 20.78 13.70 -11.51
N VAL A 103 20.81 14.47 -10.42
CA VAL A 103 21.86 15.45 -10.14
C VAL A 103 23.13 14.83 -9.51
N ALA A 104 23.06 13.59 -9.01
CA ALA A 104 24.07 13.06 -8.08
C ALA A 104 24.69 11.71 -8.53
N SER A 105 24.64 11.36 -9.82
CA SER A 105 25.08 10.02 -10.26
C SER A 105 25.86 10.05 -11.56
N ALA A 106 26.91 9.22 -11.63
CA ALA A 106 27.74 9.03 -12.81
C ALA A 106 27.08 8.15 -13.90
N VAL A 107 25.97 7.46 -13.54
CA VAL A 107 25.25 6.52 -14.39
C VAL A 107 23.94 7.15 -14.89
N PRO A 108 23.58 7.00 -16.18
CA PRO A 108 22.29 7.45 -16.70
C PRO A 108 21.09 6.88 -15.93
N LEU A 109 19.98 7.60 -15.90
CA LEU A 109 18.78 7.16 -15.17
C LEU A 109 18.14 5.93 -15.82
N GLU A 110 18.15 5.85 -17.14
CA GLU A 110 17.58 4.73 -17.91
C GLU A 110 18.25 3.39 -17.56
N GLU A 111 19.59 3.36 -17.46
CA GLU A 111 20.32 2.15 -17.08
C GLU A 111 19.98 1.70 -15.65
N ARG A 112 19.83 2.67 -14.73
CA ARG A 112 19.42 2.40 -13.33
C ARG A 112 18.00 1.85 -13.27
N LEU A 113 17.07 2.41 -14.04
CA LEU A 113 15.69 1.94 -14.12
C LEU A 113 15.59 0.55 -14.77
N GLY A 114 16.36 0.31 -15.84
CA GLY A 114 16.43 -1.01 -16.48
C GLY A 114 16.97 -2.08 -15.55
N LEU A 115 17.95 -1.75 -14.70
CA LEU A 115 18.42 -2.64 -13.64
C LEU A 115 17.32 -2.95 -12.63
N LEU A 116 16.59 -1.94 -12.16
CA LEU A 116 15.48 -2.13 -11.22
C LEU A 116 14.38 -2.99 -11.83
N GLU A 117 14.04 -2.77 -13.10
CA GLU A 117 13.06 -3.59 -13.82
C GLU A 117 13.52 -5.04 -13.93
N THR A 118 14.81 -5.26 -14.17
CA THR A 118 15.44 -6.60 -14.26
C THR A 118 15.44 -7.34 -12.92
N VAL A 119 15.69 -6.63 -11.82
CA VAL A 119 15.63 -7.18 -10.45
C VAL A 119 14.19 -7.46 -10.03
N VAL A 120 13.26 -6.52 -10.31
CA VAL A 120 11.86 -6.66 -9.95
C VAL A 120 11.20 -7.77 -10.75
N ASN A 121 11.30 -7.79 -12.08
CA ASN A 121 10.59 -8.79 -12.89
C ASN A 121 11.16 -10.21 -12.81
N GLY A 122 12.25 -10.41 -12.07
CA GLY A 122 12.86 -11.71 -11.88
C GLY A 122 13.74 -12.07 -13.07
N SER A 123 15.04 -11.99 -12.86
CA SER A 123 16.00 -12.60 -13.77
C SER A 123 16.08 -14.12 -13.54
N PRO A 124 16.52 -14.93 -14.52
CA PRO A 124 16.65 -16.38 -14.35
C PRO A 124 17.55 -16.80 -13.17
N TRP A 125 18.47 -15.94 -12.76
CA TRP A 125 19.39 -16.16 -11.64
C TRP A 125 18.78 -15.79 -10.27
N LEU A 126 17.71 -15.00 -10.24
CA LEU A 126 17.07 -14.55 -9.01
C LEU A 126 16.03 -15.58 -8.56
N THR A 127 16.32 -16.24 -7.44
CA THR A 127 15.44 -17.24 -6.83
C THR A 127 14.37 -16.59 -5.97
N SER A 128 14.69 -15.49 -5.27
CA SER A 128 13.70 -14.80 -4.44
C SER A 128 14.00 -13.34 -4.20
N LEU A 129 12.98 -12.52 -4.39
CA LEU A 129 12.99 -11.09 -4.07
C LEU A 129 12.26 -10.83 -2.75
N ARG A 130 12.93 -10.28 -1.75
CA ARG A 130 12.36 -10.06 -0.41
C ARG A 130 12.00 -8.57 -0.25
N ILE A 131 10.74 -8.26 0.03
CA ILE A 131 10.26 -6.88 0.16
C ILE A 131 9.25 -6.79 1.29
N PHE A 132 9.46 -5.87 2.22
CA PHE A 132 8.51 -5.60 3.29
C PHE A 132 7.30 -4.84 2.77
N ASP A 133 6.07 -5.27 3.06
CA ASP A 133 4.86 -4.58 2.58
C ASP A 133 4.87 -4.48 1.04
N PHE A 134 5.13 -5.64 0.41
CA PHE A 134 5.43 -5.81 -1.01
C PHE A 134 4.41 -5.09 -1.89
N LYS A 135 3.12 -5.25 -1.59
CA LYS A 135 2.02 -4.63 -2.35
C LYS A 135 2.18 -3.11 -2.43
N GLU A 136 2.51 -2.44 -1.34
CA GLU A 136 2.66 -0.97 -1.32
C GLU A 136 3.93 -0.52 -2.04
N GLN A 137 5.06 -1.17 -1.80
CA GLN A 137 6.35 -0.80 -2.43
C GLN A 137 6.30 -0.95 -3.95
N ILE A 138 5.73 -2.06 -4.42
CA ILE A 138 5.59 -2.35 -5.84
C ILE A 138 4.62 -1.38 -6.52
N LYS A 139 3.52 -1.00 -5.86
CA LYS A 139 2.63 0.06 -6.39
C LYS A 139 3.36 1.38 -6.55
N VAL A 140 4.23 1.73 -5.61
CA VAL A 140 5.04 2.95 -5.69
C VAL A 140 6.03 2.87 -6.84
N LEU A 141 6.74 1.74 -7.01
CA LEU A 141 7.65 1.54 -8.15
C LEU A 141 6.93 1.59 -9.49
N ALA A 142 5.79 0.90 -9.62
CA ALA A 142 5.02 0.88 -10.86
C ALA A 142 4.47 2.27 -11.24
N ARG A 143 4.00 3.06 -10.27
CA ARG A 143 3.45 4.41 -10.53
C ARG A 143 4.53 5.45 -10.78
N CYS A 144 5.62 5.43 -10.02
CA CYS A 144 6.67 6.44 -10.11
C CYS A 144 7.68 6.12 -11.21
N CYS A 145 8.11 4.87 -11.32
CA CYS A 145 9.20 4.47 -12.21
C CYS A 145 8.71 3.81 -13.52
N SER A 146 7.39 3.68 -13.72
CA SER A 146 6.78 2.96 -14.86
C SER A 146 7.25 1.51 -15.04
N ILE A 147 7.74 0.89 -13.97
CA ILE A 147 8.25 -0.49 -13.97
C ILE A 147 7.06 -1.46 -14.02
N ARG A 148 7.09 -2.41 -14.96
CA ARG A 148 6.11 -3.51 -14.99
C ARG A 148 6.36 -4.46 -13.84
N VAL A 149 5.28 -5.06 -13.34
CA VAL A 149 5.31 -5.93 -12.16
C VAL A 149 4.80 -7.30 -12.58
N ASP A 150 5.73 -8.17 -12.96
CA ASP A 150 5.49 -9.55 -13.37
C ASP A 150 6.09 -10.60 -12.43
N THR A 151 6.37 -10.20 -11.18
CA THR A 151 7.05 -11.02 -10.16
C THR A 151 6.37 -12.36 -9.90
N LEU A 152 7.10 -13.45 -10.18
CA LEU A 152 6.72 -14.84 -9.89
C LEU A 152 7.35 -15.40 -8.60
N CYS A 153 8.39 -14.74 -8.05
CA CYS A 153 9.15 -15.23 -6.88
C CYS A 153 9.50 -14.10 -5.91
N ALA A 154 8.51 -13.60 -5.16
CA ALA A 154 8.70 -12.62 -4.10
C ALA A 154 8.35 -13.20 -2.73
N ASP A 155 9.00 -12.70 -1.68
CA ASP A 155 8.69 -12.98 -0.28
C ASP A 155 8.27 -11.68 0.43
N ASP A 156 7.10 -11.69 1.07
CA ASP A 156 6.64 -10.60 1.95
C ASP A 156 6.55 -11.10 3.41
N PRO A 157 7.37 -10.55 4.34
CA PRO A 157 7.37 -10.99 5.72
C PRO A 157 6.03 -10.76 6.45
N LYS A 158 5.22 -9.79 6.02
CA LYS A 158 3.90 -9.54 6.61
C LYS A 158 2.93 -10.69 6.32
N ILE A 159 2.99 -11.21 5.09
CA ILE A 159 2.15 -12.32 4.64
C ILE A 159 2.60 -13.62 5.30
N ALA A 160 3.92 -13.83 5.42
CA ALA A 160 4.47 -14.95 6.16
C ALA A 160 4.05 -14.93 7.65
N ASP A 161 4.12 -13.78 8.32
CA ASP A 161 3.67 -13.65 9.73
C ASP A 161 2.16 -13.88 9.86
N TRP A 162 1.34 -13.38 8.93
CA TRP A 162 -0.10 -13.64 8.90
C TRP A 162 -0.42 -15.12 8.73
N LEU A 163 0.29 -15.83 7.86
CA LEU A 163 0.08 -17.26 7.63
C LEU A 163 0.51 -18.10 8.85
N LEU A 164 1.56 -17.68 9.55
CA LEU A 164 2.03 -18.33 10.77
C LEU A 164 1.09 -18.06 11.97
N GLU A 165 0.51 -16.87 12.07
CA GLU A 165 -0.37 -16.44 13.17
C GLU A 165 -1.61 -15.66 12.66
N PRO A 166 -2.62 -16.34 12.12
CA PRO A 166 -3.77 -15.68 11.49
C PRO A 166 -4.68 -14.91 12.47
N GLU A 167 -4.71 -15.31 13.75
CA GLU A 167 -5.44 -14.62 14.82
C GLU A 167 -4.65 -13.44 15.41
N GLY A 168 -3.37 -13.31 15.03
CA GLY A 168 -2.48 -12.26 15.50
C GLY A 168 -2.87 -10.89 14.97
N ARG A 169 -2.46 -9.83 15.70
CA ARG A 169 -2.50 -8.48 15.15
C ARG A 169 -1.38 -8.31 14.13
N GLU A 170 -1.67 -7.55 13.08
CA GLU A 170 -0.67 -7.17 12.07
C GLU A 170 0.51 -6.45 12.75
N LYS A 171 1.72 -6.95 12.51
CA LYS A 171 2.95 -6.47 13.13
C LYS A 171 3.61 -5.43 12.23
N ASN A 172 4.25 -4.44 12.84
CA ASN A 172 5.13 -3.51 12.13
C ASN A 172 6.56 -4.08 12.03
N LEU A 173 7.46 -3.40 11.31
CA LEU A 173 8.85 -3.85 11.12
C LEU A 173 9.58 -4.11 12.45
N GLN A 174 9.38 -3.25 13.45
CA GLN A 174 9.98 -3.38 14.79
C GLN A 174 9.45 -4.59 15.56
N ALA A 175 8.14 -4.79 15.56
CA ALA A 175 7.54 -5.93 16.23
C ALA A 175 7.96 -7.25 15.57
N MET A 176 8.11 -7.28 14.24
CA MET A 176 8.62 -8.45 13.53
C MET A 176 10.12 -8.68 13.80
N SER A 177 10.94 -7.63 13.81
CA SER A 177 12.37 -7.79 14.08
C SER A 177 12.63 -8.30 15.50
N LEU A 178 11.86 -7.85 16.49
CA LEU A 178 11.92 -8.39 17.85
C LEU A 178 11.49 -9.86 17.95
N LYS A 179 10.55 -10.29 17.11
CA LYS A 179 10.03 -11.67 17.13
C LYS A 179 10.94 -12.65 16.41
N TYR A 180 11.44 -12.27 15.23
CA TYR A 180 12.12 -13.18 14.30
C TYR A 180 13.65 -13.01 14.28
N CYS A 181 14.18 -11.86 14.72
CA CYS A 181 15.61 -11.58 14.67
C CYS A 181 16.27 -11.55 16.05
N GLN A 182 17.60 -11.64 16.05
CA GLN A 182 18.42 -11.51 17.26
C GLN A 182 18.59 -10.02 17.65
N SER A 183 18.92 -9.77 18.92
CA SER A 183 18.99 -8.44 19.53
C SER A 183 19.84 -7.40 18.76
N ALA A 184 20.81 -7.83 17.95
CA ALA A 184 21.69 -6.93 17.19
C ALA A 184 20.98 -6.26 15.99
N VAL A 185 20.00 -6.94 15.38
CA VAL A 185 19.21 -6.42 14.24
C VAL A 185 18.18 -5.37 14.70
N THR A 186 17.80 -5.41 15.98
CA THR A 186 16.88 -4.44 16.59
C THR A 186 17.45 -3.02 16.54
N ASN A 187 18.76 -2.85 16.74
CA ASN A 187 19.44 -1.55 16.65
C ASN A 187 19.33 -0.95 15.24
N VAL A 188 19.50 -1.77 14.19
CA VAL A 188 19.34 -1.34 12.80
C VAL A 188 17.89 -0.94 12.52
N THR A 189 16.92 -1.60 13.17
CA THR A 189 15.51 -1.26 13.00
C THR A 189 15.17 0.15 13.53
N GLU A 190 15.89 0.63 14.55
CA GLU A 190 15.73 2.02 15.03
C GLU A 190 16.17 3.04 13.97
N LEU A 191 17.15 2.70 13.13
CA LEU A 191 17.60 3.54 12.02
C LEU A 191 16.55 3.69 10.92
N ALA A 192 15.61 2.74 10.80
CA ALA A 192 14.47 2.85 9.87
C ALA A 192 13.45 3.92 10.32
N GLY A 193 13.50 4.30 11.61
CA GLY A 193 12.54 5.21 12.23
C GLY A 193 11.18 4.56 12.50
N ASN A 194 10.27 5.36 13.06
CA ASN A 194 8.94 4.91 13.44
C ASN A 194 7.90 5.29 12.38
N VAL A 195 6.91 4.42 12.18
CA VAL A 195 5.78 4.62 11.28
C VAL A 195 4.49 4.69 12.08
N LYS A 196 3.54 5.49 11.60
CA LYS A 196 2.17 5.45 12.12
C LYS A 196 1.47 4.22 11.54
N GLY A 197 1.39 3.14 12.31
CA GLY A 197 0.75 1.89 11.91
C GLY A 197 1.74 0.80 11.51
N VAL A 198 1.39 0.04 10.48
CA VAL A 198 2.05 -1.22 10.06
C VAL A 198 2.57 -1.19 8.62
N GLY A 199 2.63 -0.01 8.01
CA GLY A 199 3.21 0.18 6.67
C GLY A 199 4.74 0.20 6.69
N SER A 200 5.34 0.15 5.51
CA SER A 200 6.80 0.28 5.31
C SER A 200 7.39 1.60 5.85
N PRO A 201 8.37 1.55 6.77
CA PRO A 201 9.19 2.71 7.15
C PRO A 201 9.89 3.42 6.00
N ALA A 202 10.28 2.70 4.95
CA ALA A 202 10.92 3.29 3.78
C ALA A 202 9.98 4.18 2.95
N LEU A 203 8.67 3.90 2.99
CA LEU A 203 7.63 4.71 2.32
C LEU A 203 7.09 5.88 3.17
N GLU A 204 7.48 6.00 4.45
CA GLU A 204 6.99 7.04 5.36
C GLU A 204 7.60 8.41 5.06
N VAL A 205 6.84 9.25 4.36
CA VAL A 205 7.26 10.60 3.93
C VAL A 205 7.26 11.64 5.04
N SER A 206 6.61 11.37 6.18
CA SER A 206 6.57 12.31 7.31
C SER A 206 7.73 12.13 8.30
N SER A 207 8.57 11.10 8.10
CA SER A 207 9.72 10.82 8.95
C SER A 207 10.81 11.88 8.79
N LYS A 208 11.48 12.22 9.91
CA LYS A 208 12.66 13.10 9.93
C LYS A 208 13.94 12.37 9.49
N VAL A 209 13.92 11.03 9.48
CA VAL A 209 15.07 10.22 9.10
C VAL A 209 15.24 10.23 7.59
N LEU A 210 16.49 10.34 7.13
CA LEU A 210 16.83 10.39 5.70
C LEU A 210 16.27 9.16 4.96
N PRO A 211 15.64 9.34 3.78
CA PRO A 211 15.07 8.24 3.00
C PRO A 211 16.05 7.11 2.70
N ARG A 212 17.30 7.45 2.38
CA ARG A 212 18.38 6.49 2.13
C ARG A 212 18.62 5.56 3.32
N LEU A 213 18.69 6.11 4.53
CA LEU A 213 18.91 5.31 5.74
C LEU A 213 17.70 4.44 6.05
N ARG A 214 16.48 4.97 5.88
CA ARG A 214 15.25 4.21 6.12
C ARG A 214 15.13 2.98 5.23
N ALA A 215 15.31 3.18 3.92
CA ALA A 215 15.28 2.08 2.97
C ALA A 215 16.41 1.07 3.21
N SER A 216 17.61 1.54 3.54
CA SER A 216 18.75 0.65 3.80
C SER A 216 18.53 -0.22 5.03
N ALA A 217 18.09 0.38 6.13
CA ALA A 217 17.76 -0.34 7.35
C ALA A 217 16.61 -1.34 7.14
N GLU A 218 15.55 -0.93 6.44
CA GLU A 218 14.42 -1.81 6.13
C GLU A 218 14.85 -3.01 5.26
N ALA A 219 15.68 -2.80 4.22
CA ALA A 219 16.17 -3.88 3.37
C ALA A 219 16.95 -4.94 4.17
N VAL A 220 17.85 -4.52 5.06
CA VAL A 220 18.62 -5.43 5.93
C VAL A 220 17.72 -6.16 6.91
N VAL A 221 16.84 -5.45 7.61
CA VAL A 221 15.96 -6.07 8.60
C VAL A 221 15.01 -7.07 7.94
N THR A 222 14.46 -6.72 6.77
CA THR A 222 13.62 -7.61 5.95
C THR A 222 14.37 -8.87 5.53
N TRP A 223 15.64 -8.74 5.14
CA TRP A 223 16.49 -9.86 4.79
C TRP A 223 16.54 -10.90 5.92
N GLN A 224 16.81 -10.44 7.14
CA GLN A 224 16.92 -11.28 8.34
C GLN A 224 15.58 -11.87 8.77
N ILE A 225 14.49 -11.09 8.73
CA ILE A 225 13.15 -11.57 9.11
C ILE A 225 12.72 -12.72 8.20
N VAL A 226 12.79 -12.53 6.88
CA VAL A 226 12.35 -13.55 5.93
C VAL A 226 13.23 -14.80 6.02
N GLN A 227 14.54 -14.64 6.30
CA GLN A 227 15.42 -15.78 6.52
C GLN A 227 14.94 -16.66 7.68
N ALA A 228 14.56 -16.04 8.80
CA ALA A 228 14.02 -16.75 9.96
C ALA A 228 12.63 -17.36 9.68
N GLN A 229 11.74 -16.59 9.03
CA GLN A 229 10.39 -17.04 8.68
C GLN A 229 10.38 -18.22 7.71
N ARG A 230 11.33 -18.31 6.78
CA ARG A 230 11.45 -19.46 5.87
C ARG A 230 11.61 -20.77 6.64
N SER A 231 12.44 -20.80 7.68
CA SER A 231 12.60 -21.98 8.54
C SER A 231 11.30 -22.33 9.24
N TRP A 232 10.59 -21.33 9.78
CA TRP A 232 9.32 -21.56 10.49
C TRP A 232 8.20 -22.04 9.55
N LEU A 233 8.13 -21.48 8.34
CA LEU A 233 7.18 -21.92 7.32
C LEU A 233 7.44 -23.38 6.91
N GLN A 234 8.71 -23.79 6.82
CA GLN A 234 9.08 -25.17 6.52
C GLN A 234 8.69 -26.12 7.66
N GLU A 235 8.99 -25.74 8.91
CA GLU A 235 8.63 -26.53 10.10
C GLU A 235 7.12 -26.75 10.21
N ASN A 236 6.32 -25.74 9.87
CA ASN A 236 4.86 -25.82 9.87
C ASN A 236 4.26 -26.37 8.57
N LYS A 237 5.08 -26.74 7.57
CA LYS A 237 4.65 -27.24 6.24
C LYS A 237 3.74 -26.26 5.48
N LEU A 238 4.00 -24.96 5.63
CA LEU A 238 3.24 -23.87 5.01
C LEU A 238 3.94 -23.26 3.79
N THR A 239 5.16 -23.70 3.47
CA THR A 239 5.97 -23.14 2.39
C THR A 239 5.29 -23.20 1.03
N ASP A 240 4.63 -24.31 0.69
CA ASP A 240 3.99 -24.49 -0.62
C ASP A 240 2.77 -23.56 -0.76
N ILE A 241 1.91 -23.51 0.26
CA ILE A 241 0.75 -22.61 0.30
C ILE A 241 1.20 -21.14 0.20
N TYR A 242 2.23 -20.78 0.96
CA TYR A 242 2.78 -19.44 0.96
C TYR A 242 3.28 -19.01 -0.44
N ARG A 243 4.06 -19.88 -1.11
CA ARG A 243 4.68 -19.57 -2.42
C ARG A 243 3.73 -19.71 -3.60
N GLU A 244 2.89 -20.73 -3.61
CA GLU A 244 2.04 -21.08 -4.77
C GLU A 244 0.67 -20.38 -4.73
N VAL A 245 0.21 -19.98 -3.55
CA VAL A 245 -1.14 -19.40 -3.38
C VAL A 245 -1.08 -17.95 -2.87
N GLU A 246 -0.46 -17.72 -1.72
CA GLU A 246 -0.54 -16.41 -1.06
C GLU A 246 0.24 -15.32 -1.82
N MET A 247 1.53 -15.57 -2.13
CA MET A 247 2.35 -14.57 -2.82
C MET A 247 1.83 -14.20 -4.23
N PRO A 248 1.39 -15.14 -5.08
CA PRO A 248 0.73 -14.81 -6.36
C PRO A 248 -0.57 -14.02 -6.16
N THR A 249 -1.33 -14.29 -5.09
CA THR A 249 -2.55 -13.53 -4.77
C THR A 249 -2.21 -12.07 -4.46
N VAL A 250 -1.13 -11.81 -3.71
CA VAL A 250 -0.69 -10.44 -3.40
C VAL A 250 -0.32 -9.66 -4.68
N VAL A 251 0.36 -10.30 -5.63
CA VAL A 251 0.68 -9.70 -6.94
C VAL A 251 -0.61 -9.37 -7.71
N CYS A 252 -1.59 -10.29 -7.73
CA CYS A 252 -2.88 -10.07 -8.35
C CYS A 252 -3.61 -8.86 -7.72
N LEU A 253 -3.66 -8.79 -6.39
CA LEU A 253 -4.26 -7.67 -5.66
C LEU A 253 -3.55 -6.34 -5.96
N ALA A 254 -2.22 -6.33 -6.02
CA ALA A 254 -1.46 -5.15 -6.40
C ALA A 254 -1.86 -4.65 -7.81
N ARG A 255 -1.99 -5.55 -8.79
CA ARG A 255 -2.44 -5.22 -10.14
C ARG A 255 -3.87 -4.70 -10.19
N MET A 256 -4.78 -5.32 -9.43
CA MET A 256 -6.17 -4.86 -9.32
C MET A 256 -6.22 -3.43 -8.77
N GLU A 257 -5.45 -3.12 -7.73
CA GLU A 257 -5.38 -1.78 -7.14
C GLU A 257 -4.71 -0.74 -8.07
N LEU A 258 -3.72 -1.15 -8.86
CA LEU A 258 -3.11 -0.28 -9.88
C LEU A 258 -4.07 0.02 -11.03
N THR A 259 -4.85 -0.98 -11.45
CA THR A 259 -5.87 -0.84 -12.49
C THR A 259 -7.02 0.04 -12.02
N GLY A 260 -7.41 -0.12 -10.75
CA GLY A 260 -8.56 0.53 -10.16
C GLY A 260 -9.89 0.08 -10.76
N LEU A 261 -10.97 0.73 -10.33
CA LEU A 261 -12.33 0.49 -10.83
C LEU A 261 -12.83 1.75 -11.54
N ARG A 262 -13.36 1.58 -12.75
CA ARG A 262 -14.03 2.68 -13.45
C ARG A 262 -15.36 2.98 -12.77
N PHE A 263 -15.55 4.25 -12.43
CA PHE A 263 -16.77 4.74 -11.82
C PHE A 263 -17.32 5.87 -12.67
N SER A 264 -18.55 5.72 -13.16
CA SER A 264 -19.23 6.80 -13.85
C SER A 264 -20.05 7.63 -12.87
N ARG A 265 -19.61 8.89 -12.69
CA ARG A 265 -20.31 9.86 -11.87
C ARG A 265 -21.70 10.19 -12.44
N GLU A 266 -21.85 10.22 -13.76
CA GLU A 266 -23.11 10.59 -14.40
C GLU A 266 -24.21 9.55 -14.12
N GLU A 267 -23.92 8.26 -14.30
CA GLU A 267 -24.85 7.17 -13.96
C GLU A 267 -25.15 7.13 -12.47
N ALA A 268 -24.13 7.34 -11.61
CA ALA A 268 -24.33 7.41 -10.17
C ALA A 268 -25.24 8.57 -9.76
N GLU A 269 -25.08 9.75 -10.36
CA GLU A 269 -25.95 10.90 -10.11
C GLU A 269 -27.37 10.70 -10.64
N LYS A 270 -27.53 10.06 -11.82
CA LYS A 270 -28.86 9.67 -12.33
C LYS A 270 -29.56 8.73 -11.35
N LEU A 271 -28.86 7.69 -10.89
CA LEU A 271 -29.40 6.74 -9.92
C LEU A 271 -29.73 7.42 -8.58
N ARG A 272 -28.86 8.31 -8.11
CA ARG A 272 -29.10 9.09 -6.88
C ARG A 272 -30.40 9.89 -6.97
N ARG A 273 -30.64 10.59 -8.08
CA ARG A 273 -31.89 11.35 -8.29
C ARG A 273 -33.13 10.44 -8.30
N VAL A 274 -33.05 9.27 -8.91
CA VAL A 274 -34.16 8.29 -8.91
C VAL A 274 -34.47 7.83 -7.49
N LEU A 275 -33.44 7.51 -6.70
CA LEU A 275 -33.60 7.10 -5.31
C LEU A 275 -34.13 8.24 -4.42
N GLU A 276 -33.66 9.48 -4.62
CA GLU A 276 -34.18 10.68 -3.94
C GLU A 276 -35.69 10.88 -4.20
N ILE A 277 -36.13 10.76 -5.46
CA ILE A 277 -37.54 10.87 -5.83
C ILE A 277 -38.38 9.74 -5.18
N GLN A 278 -37.88 8.51 -5.20
CA GLN A 278 -38.56 7.37 -4.55
C GLN A 278 -38.64 7.56 -3.03
N MET A 279 -37.59 8.10 -2.42
CA MET A 279 -37.54 8.38 -0.98
C MET A 279 -38.60 9.40 -0.58
N LEU A 280 -38.74 10.50 -1.35
CA LEU A 280 -39.79 11.50 -1.16
C LEU A 280 -41.20 10.93 -1.35
N ALA A 281 -41.39 10.05 -2.33
CA ALA A 281 -42.68 9.40 -2.55
C ALA A 281 -43.07 8.47 -1.38
N LEU A 282 -42.11 7.74 -0.81
CA LEU A 282 -42.33 6.91 0.38
C LEU A 282 -42.63 7.75 1.63
N GLU A 283 -41.99 8.91 1.79
CA GLU A 283 -42.31 9.88 2.84
C GLU A 283 -43.76 10.36 2.73
N GLU A 284 -44.17 10.79 1.53
CA GLU A 284 -45.54 11.27 1.32
C GLU A 284 -46.57 10.17 1.59
N GLN A 285 -46.29 8.92 1.19
CA GLN A 285 -47.15 7.77 1.49
C GLN A 285 -47.23 7.50 3.00
N ALA A 286 -46.10 7.59 3.71
CA ALA A 286 -46.07 7.43 5.16
C ALA A 286 -46.88 8.54 5.86
N TYR A 287 -46.72 9.81 5.46
CA TYR A 287 -47.48 10.93 6.04
C TYR A 287 -48.98 10.82 5.77
N LYS A 288 -49.38 10.36 4.58
CA LYS A 288 -50.81 10.11 4.25
C LYS A 288 -51.44 9.02 5.12
N LEU A 289 -50.71 7.96 5.44
CA LEU A 289 -51.22 6.87 6.28
C LEU A 289 -51.39 7.27 7.75
N VAL A 290 -50.53 8.15 8.27
CA VAL A 290 -50.50 8.51 9.70
C VAL A 290 -51.21 9.84 9.98
N GLY A 291 -51.38 10.70 8.98
CA GLY A 291 -52.10 11.97 9.08
C GLY A 291 -51.31 13.13 9.71
N HIS A 292 -50.03 12.94 10.02
CA HIS A 292 -49.12 14.00 10.46
C HIS A 292 -47.70 13.75 9.92
N THR A 293 -46.87 14.79 9.91
CA THR A 293 -45.47 14.72 9.50
C THR A 293 -44.59 14.28 10.68
N PHE A 294 -43.60 13.43 10.40
CA PHE A 294 -42.67 12.90 11.39
C PHE A 294 -41.35 12.51 10.73
N SER A 295 -40.23 12.49 11.44
CA SER A 295 -38.96 12.15 10.83
C SER A 295 -38.75 10.63 10.73
N LEU A 296 -38.58 10.09 9.53
CA LEU A 296 -38.28 8.66 9.30
C LEU A 296 -36.86 8.25 9.75
N THR A 297 -35.97 9.23 9.92
CA THR A 297 -34.63 9.03 10.49
C THR A 297 -34.65 8.90 12.00
N SER A 298 -35.62 9.50 12.69
CA SER A 298 -35.71 9.52 14.15
C SER A 298 -36.45 8.29 14.66
N PRO A 299 -35.80 7.39 15.44
CA PRO A 299 -36.48 6.28 16.07
C PRO A 299 -37.60 6.70 17.03
N ALA A 300 -37.45 7.87 17.67
CA ALA A 300 -38.40 8.41 18.63
C ALA A 300 -39.68 8.94 17.95
N ASP A 301 -39.56 9.46 16.75
CA ASP A 301 -40.69 9.96 15.94
C ASP A 301 -41.48 8.79 15.34
N VAL A 302 -40.79 7.69 15.02
CA VAL A 302 -41.39 6.48 14.45
C VAL A 302 -42.06 5.59 15.51
N ALA A 303 -41.53 5.54 16.74
CA ALA A 303 -42.09 4.73 17.82
C ALA A 303 -41.84 5.33 19.21
N LYS A 304 -42.87 5.32 20.06
CA LYS A 304 -42.83 5.88 21.43
C LYS A 304 -42.06 5.03 22.46
N LYS A 305 -41.77 3.74 22.20
CA LYS A 305 -41.02 2.79 23.09
C LYS A 305 -40.43 1.59 22.28
N PRO A 306 -39.42 0.83 22.78
CA PRO A 306 -38.16 0.69 22.07
C PRO A 306 -38.08 -0.58 21.20
N SER A 307 -38.10 -0.38 19.89
CA SER A 307 -37.11 -0.93 18.96
C SER A 307 -37.64 -0.65 17.56
N THR A 308 -36.97 0.24 16.85
CA THR A 308 -37.22 0.43 15.41
C THR A 308 -36.23 -0.38 14.59
N ASN A 309 -35.68 -1.45 15.16
CA ASN A 309 -34.75 -2.32 14.43
C ASN A 309 -35.49 -3.03 13.30
N LYS A 310 -34.72 -3.42 12.27
CA LYS A 310 -35.23 -4.11 11.09
C LYS A 310 -36.09 -5.34 11.44
N GLU A 311 -35.72 -6.07 12.49
CA GLU A 311 -36.43 -7.26 12.99
C GLU A 311 -37.79 -6.94 13.65
N ALA A 312 -37.90 -5.83 14.36
CA ALA A 312 -39.16 -5.42 14.99
C ALA A 312 -40.16 -4.96 13.91
N LEU A 313 -39.69 -4.16 12.95
CA LEU A 313 -40.52 -3.65 11.85
C LEU A 313 -40.93 -4.73 10.84
N THR A 314 -40.12 -5.77 10.65
CA THR A 314 -40.45 -6.89 9.75
C THR A 314 -41.54 -7.79 10.32
N LYS A 315 -41.58 -7.99 11.65
CA LYS A 315 -42.66 -8.74 12.32
C LYS A 315 -44.02 -8.06 12.21
N ILE A 316 -44.05 -6.73 12.27
CA ILE A 316 -45.29 -5.92 12.23
C ILE A 316 -45.72 -5.63 10.78
N LYS A 317 -44.87 -5.96 9.79
CA LYS A 317 -45.16 -5.74 8.36
C LYS A 317 -46.42 -6.47 7.88
N SER A 318 -46.77 -7.61 8.48
CA SER A 318 -48.00 -8.35 8.17
C SER A 318 -49.27 -7.69 8.70
N GLU A 319 -49.15 -6.81 9.69
CA GLU A 319 -50.29 -6.20 10.40
C GLU A 319 -50.60 -4.79 9.90
N HIS A 320 -49.59 -4.05 9.42
CA HIS A 320 -49.78 -2.68 8.94
C HIS A 320 -48.83 -2.35 7.77
N PRO A 321 -49.27 -1.54 6.78
CA PRO A 321 -48.42 -1.16 5.63
C PRO A 321 -47.25 -0.24 6.00
N LEU A 322 -47.38 0.57 7.07
CA LEU A 322 -46.40 1.59 7.47
C LEU A 322 -44.99 1.05 7.81
N PRO A 323 -44.83 -0.02 8.63
CA PRO A 323 -43.51 -0.63 8.85
C PRO A 323 -42.79 -1.02 7.56
N GLY A 324 -43.53 -1.46 6.53
CA GLY A 324 -42.97 -1.81 5.23
C GLY A 324 -42.37 -0.60 4.51
N LEU A 325 -43.07 0.53 4.52
CA LEU A 325 -42.63 1.80 3.93
C LEU A 325 -41.39 2.35 4.65
N ILE A 326 -41.40 2.35 5.98
CA ILE A 326 -40.26 2.82 6.80
C ILE A 326 -39.01 1.99 6.51
N LEU A 327 -39.15 0.66 6.38
CA LEU A 327 -38.03 -0.23 6.04
C LEU A 327 -37.46 0.04 4.65
N GLN A 328 -38.33 0.27 3.66
CA GLN A 328 -37.90 0.62 2.31
C GLN A 328 -37.20 1.98 2.28
N TRP A 329 -37.77 2.97 2.96
CA TRP A 329 -37.17 4.29 3.09
C TRP A 329 -35.78 4.23 3.73
N ARG A 330 -35.63 3.52 4.87
CA ARG A 330 -34.34 3.39 5.56
C ARG A 330 -33.30 2.66 4.71
N LYS A 331 -33.73 1.66 3.94
CA LYS A 331 -32.86 0.95 3.00
C LYS A 331 -32.35 1.91 1.90
N ILE A 332 -33.22 2.75 1.35
CA ILE A 332 -32.83 3.74 0.34
C ILE A 332 -31.89 4.78 0.95
N ASN A 333 -32.23 5.33 2.11
CA ASN A 333 -31.40 6.31 2.81
C ASN A 333 -29.98 5.77 3.05
N SER A 334 -29.84 4.52 3.53
CA SER A 334 -28.52 3.89 3.75
C SER A 334 -27.72 3.63 2.47
N VAL A 335 -28.37 3.59 1.31
CA VAL A 335 -27.67 3.42 0.02
C VAL A 335 -27.18 4.76 -0.52
N ILE A 336 -27.87 5.86 -0.16
CA ILE A 336 -27.51 7.21 -0.58
C ILE A 336 -26.42 7.82 0.32
N THR A 337 -26.51 7.62 1.64
CA THR A 337 -25.58 8.15 2.65
C THR A 337 -24.35 7.28 2.82
#